data_AF-A0A7S3XL50-F1
#
_entry.id   AF-A0A7S3XL50-F1
#
_cell.length_a   1.000
_cell.length_b   1.000
_cell.length_c   1.000
_cell.angle_alpha   90.00
_cell.angle_beta   90.00
_cell.angle_gamma   90.00
#
_symmetry.space_group_name_H-M   'P 1'
#
loop_
_entity.id
_entity.type
_entity.pdbx_description
1 polymer ?
#
loop_
_entity_poly.entity_id
_entity_poly.type
_entity_poly.pdbx_seq_one_letter_code
_entity_poly.pdbx_strand_id
1 'polypeptide(L)'
;QLKHCAMAPLAGDFTYGQWSAVYNALSFGIAAMGSATVFFWLQLPNVTKSYRTALTITGIVTWIATYHYFRIFNSWVAAFEVQQAGGDYAVSVSGTPFNDAYRYVDWLLTVPLLLIELILVMK
;
A
#
# COMPACT_ATOMS: atom_id res chain seq x y z
N GLN A 1 30.80 13.37 -13.48
CA GLN A 1 30.11 13.00 -12.21
C GLN A 1 28.64 12.83 -12.54
N LEU A 2 28.14 11.59 -12.43
CA LEU A 2 26.78 11.22 -12.82
C LEU A 2 25.78 11.90 -11.89
N LYS A 3 24.96 12.81 -12.45
CA LYS A 3 23.76 13.33 -11.80
C LYS A 3 22.86 12.12 -11.54
N HIS A 4 22.86 11.64 -10.30
CA HIS A 4 21.92 10.62 -9.87
C HIS A 4 20.51 11.14 -10.16
N CYS A 5 19.69 10.31 -10.79
CA CYS A 5 18.27 10.57 -11.00
C CYS A 5 17.65 10.88 -9.64
N ALA A 6 17.52 12.16 -9.30
CA ALA A 6 17.05 12.58 -8.00
C ALA A 6 15.54 12.38 -7.98
N MET A 7 15.11 11.27 -7.37
CA MET A 7 13.77 11.19 -6.80
C MET A 7 13.52 12.46 -5.99
N ALA A 8 12.32 13.03 -6.08
CA ALA A 8 12.00 14.28 -5.42
C ALA A 8 12.38 14.21 -3.93
N PRO A 9 13.16 15.17 -3.40
CA PRO A 9 13.62 15.11 -2.03
C PRO A 9 12.42 15.16 -1.07
N LEU A 10 12.40 14.24 -0.11
CA LEU A 10 11.44 14.29 0.99
C LEU A 10 11.64 15.58 1.78
N ALA A 11 10.55 16.19 2.26
CA ALA A 11 10.64 17.34 3.15
C ALA A 11 11.50 17.00 4.39
N GLY A 12 12.40 17.89 4.79
CA GLY A 12 13.40 17.61 5.83
C GLY A 12 12.84 17.60 7.25
N ASP A 13 11.73 18.30 7.50
CA ASP A 13 11.26 18.60 8.86
C ASP A 13 9.95 17.87 9.17
N PHE A 14 10.02 16.56 9.40
CA PHE A 14 8.88 15.78 9.89
C PHE A 14 8.84 15.77 11.42
N THR A 15 7.69 16.10 12.00
CA THR A 15 7.43 15.82 13.42
C THR A 15 7.17 14.33 13.63
N TYR A 16 7.43 13.82 14.84
CA TYR A 16 7.07 12.45 15.20
C TYR A 16 5.58 12.15 15.00
N GLY A 17 4.71 13.12 15.32
CA GLY A 17 3.27 12.98 15.11
C GLY A 17 2.90 12.76 13.63
N GLN A 18 3.49 13.54 12.71
CA GLN A 18 3.27 13.37 11.27
C GLN A 18 3.80 12.03 10.77
N TRP A 19 5.00 11.64 11.21
CA TRP A 19 5.58 10.36 10.84
C TRP A 19 4.73 9.19 11.32
N SER A 20 4.31 9.24 12.58
CA SER A 20 3.47 8.22 13.22
C SER A 20 2.08 8.13 12.57
N ALA A 21 1.51 9.26 12.17
CA ALA A 21 0.23 9.27 11.44
C ALA A 21 0.32 8.50 10.12
N VAL A 22 1.36 8.74 9.32
CA VAL A 22 1.57 8.02 8.04
C VAL A 22 1.87 6.55 8.28
N TYR A 23 2.73 6.24 9.26
CA TYR A 23 3.03 4.86 9.65
C TYR A 23 1.76 4.06 9.98
N ASN A 24 0.91 4.61 10.85
CA ASN A 24 -0.33 3.96 11.26
C ASN A 24 -1.34 3.86 10.13
N ALA A 25 -1.44 4.88 9.27
CA ALA A 25 -2.33 4.84 8.10
C ALA A 25 -1.92 3.75 7.10
N LEU A 26 -0.62 3.60 6.82
CA LEU A 26 -0.11 2.55 5.96
C LEU A 26 -0.32 1.15 6.58
N SER A 27 -0.07 1.01 7.89
CA SER A 27 -0.34 -0.23 8.63
C SER A 27 -1.82 -0.62 8.57
N PHE A 28 -2.71 0.35 8.79
CA PHE A 28 -4.15 0.17 8.63
C PHE A 28 -4.52 -0.28 7.20
N GLY A 29 -3.92 0.33 6.18
CA GLY A 29 -4.14 -0.06 4.78
C GLY A 29 -3.77 -1.52 4.51
N ILE A 30 -2.64 -2.00 5.03
CA ILE A 30 -2.22 -3.41 4.91
C ILE A 30 -3.23 -4.33 5.59
N ALA A 31 -3.60 -4.02 6.84
CA ALA A 31 -4.53 -4.84 7.61
C ALA A 31 -5.92 -4.90 6.94
N ALA A 32 -6.42 -3.76 6.45
CA ALA A 32 -7.71 -3.67 5.79
C ALA A 32 -7.75 -4.46 4.47
N MET A 33 -6.75 -4.26 3.60
CA MET A 33 -6.70 -4.95 2.31
C MET A 33 -6.50 -6.46 2.48
N GLY A 34 -5.62 -6.88 3.39
CA GLY A 34 -5.37 -8.30 3.65
C GLY A 34 -6.59 -9.01 4.25
N SER A 35 -7.29 -8.34 5.17
CA SER A 35 -8.53 -8.86 5.73
C SER A 35 -9.64 -8.97 4.68
N ALA A 36 -9.74 -7.98 3.78
CA ALA A 36 -10.69 -8.02 2.67
C ALA A 36 -10.42 -9.18 1.71
N THR A 37 -9.16 -9.46 1.38
CA THR A 37 -8.77 -10.63 0.57
C THR A 37 -9.28 -11.93 1.19
N VAL A 38 -9.01 -12.13 2.48
CA VAL A 38 -9.46 -13.31 3.22
C VAL A 38 -10.98 -13.41 3.19
N PHE A 39 -11.67 -12.30 3.47
CA PHE A 39 -13.13 -12.25 3.43
C PHE A 39 -13.71 -12.66 2.07
N PHE A 40 -13.22 -12.07 0.97
CA PHE A 40 -13.76 -12.36 -0.37
C PHE A 40 -13.57 -13.81 -0.78
N TRP A 41 -12.39 -14.40 -0.50
CA TRP A 41 -12.15 -15.81 -0.81
C TRP A 41 -12.96 -16.76 0.06
N LEU A 42 -13.14 -16.46 1.36
CA LEU A 42 -14.02 -17.24 2.23
C LEU A 42 -15.49 -17.15 1.82
N GLN A 43 -15.90 -16.05 1.17
CA GLN A 43 -17.26 -15.84 0.71
C GLN A 43 -17.57 -16.52 -0.64
N LEU A 44 -16.57 -17.09 -1.35
CA LEU A 44 -16.76 -17.78 -2.63
C LEU A 44 -17.85 -18.88 -2.64
N PRO A 45 -17.99 -19.73 -1.59
CA PRO A 45 -19.04 -20.74 -1.57
C PRO A 45 -20.46 -20.14 -1.45
N ASN A 46 -20.58 -18.95 -0.87
CA ASN A 46 -21.83 -18.28 -0.54
C ASN A 46 -22.42 -17.45 -1.69
N VAL A 47 -21.72 -17.36 -2.83
CA VAL A 47 -22.21 -16.64 -4.01
C VAL A 47 -22.57 -17.59 -5.15
N THR A 48 -23.52 -17.16 -5.98
CA THR A 48 -23.96 -17.91 -7.17
C THR A 48 -22.78 -18.11 -8.12
N LYS A 49 -22.81 -19.21 -8.89
CA LYS A 49 -21.69 -19.58 -9.76
C LYS A 49 -21.32 -18.51 -10.79
N SER A 50 -22.28 -17.68 -11.21
CA SER A 50 -22.06 -16.57 -12.14
C SER A 50 -21.14 -15.48 -11.58
N TYR A 51 -21.21 -15.18 -10.28
CA TYR A 51 -20.43 -14.10 -9.66
C TYR A 51 -19.11 -14.54 -9.02
N ARG A 52 -18.84 -15.86 -8.95
CA ARG A 52 -17.62 -16.39 -8.31
C ARG A 52 -16.35 -15.88 -8.96
N THR A 53 -16.32 -15.78 -10.30
CA THR A 53 -15.17 -15.24 -11.02
C THR A 53 -14.93 -13.77 -10.64
N ALA A 54 -15.99 -12.96 -10.59
CA ALA A 54 -15.89 -11.56 -10.21
C ALA A 54 -15.35 -11.42 -8.77
N LEU A 55 -15.93 -12.15 -7.82
CA LEU A 55 -15.49 -12.14 -6.41
C LEU A 55 -14.05 -12.65 -6.24
N THR A 56 -13.62 -13.59 -7.06
CA THR A 56 -12.23 -14.08 -7.07
C THR A 56 -11.27 -12.98 -7.53
N ILE A 57 -11.66 -12.21 -8.55
CA ILE A 57 -10.89 -11.05 -9.03
C ILE A 57 -10.81 -9.98 -7.94
N THR A 58 -11.89 -9.70 -7.21
CA THR A 58 -11.87 -8.78 -6.06
C THR A 58 -10.85 -9.22 -4.99
N GLY A 59 -10.80 -10.52 -4.68
CA GLY A 59 -9.81 -11.09 -3.77
C GLY A 59 -8.37 -10.92 -4.27
N ILE A 60 -8.14 -11.12 -5.58
CA ILE A 60 -6.83 -10.91 -6.21
C ILE A 60 -6.43 -9.43 -6.16
N VAL A 61 -7.35 -8.51 -6.47
CA VAL A 61 -7.09 -7.05 -6.45
C VAL A 61 -6.69 -6.60 -5.05
N THR A 62 -7.45 -6.99 -4.03
CA THR A 62 -7.12 -6.65 -2.63
C THR A 62 -5.80 -7.28 -2.17
N TRP A 63 -5.47 -8.47 -2.66
CA TRP A 63 -4.18 -9.11 -2.36
C TRP A 63 -3.00 -8.35 -2.98
N ILE A 64 -3.11 -7.95 -4.25
CA ILE A 64 -2.11 -7.12 -4.93
C ILE A 64 -1.92 -5.80 -4.18
N ALA A 65 -3.02 -5.15 -3.78
CA ALA A 65 -2.97 -3.91 -3.00
C ALA A 65 -2.28 -4.12 -1.65
N THR A 66 -2.57 -5.22 -0.95
CA THR A 66 -1.92 -5.58 0.34
C THR A 66 -0.41 -5.67 0.19
N TYR A 67 0.07 -6.40 -0.83
CA TYR A 67 1.50 -6.52 -1.11
C TYR A 67 2.16 -5.16 -1.38
N HIS A 68 1.52 -4.31 -2.20
CA HIS A 68 2.09 -2.99 -2.51
C HIS A 68 2.07 -2.06 -1.30
N TYR A 69 1.03 -2.07 -0.46
CA TYR A 69 1.03 -1.33 0.79
C TYR A 69 2.13 -1.81 1.74
N PHE A 70 2.40 -3.11 1.80
CA PHE A 70 3.53 -3.65 2.57
C PHE A 70 4.89 -3.13 2.06
N ARG A 71 5.08 -3.07 0.73
CA ARG A 71 6.29 -2.49 0.13
C ARG A 71 6.42 -0.99 0.39
N ILE A 72 5.33 -0.24 0.29
CA ILE A 72 5.29 1.20 0.58
C ILE A 72 5.61 1.46 2.05
N PHE A 73 5.03 0.68 2.96
CA PHE A 73 5.31 0.76 4.41
C PHE A 73 6.78 0.52 4.72
N ASN A 74 7.39 -0.52 4.16
CA ASN A 74 8.81 -0.78 4.34
C ASN A 74 9.67 0.35 3.76
N SER A 75 9.28 0.91 2.61
CA SER A 75 9.99 2.06 2.03
C SER A 75 9.83 3.32 2.89
N TRP A 76 8.68 3.51 3.55
CA TRP A 76 8.43 4.61 4.48
C TRP A 76 9.33 4.49 5.70
N VAL A 77 9.36 3.31 6.33
CA VAL A 77 10.22 3.05 7.49
C VAL A 77 11.70 3.20 7.13
N ALA A 78 12.12 2.76 5.95
CA ALA A 78 13.52 2.89 5.52
C ALA A 78 13.93 4.33 5.19
N ALA A 79 13.00 5.21 4.83
CA ALA A 79 13.28 6.60 4.44
C ALA A 79 13.54 7.54 5.63
N PHE A 80 13.15 7.13 6.85
CA PHE A 80 13.26 7.94 8.05
C PHE A 80 13.96 7.18 9.17
N GLU A 81 14.88 7.86 9.85
CA GLU A 81 15.45 7.44 11.12
C GLU A 81 14.64 8.08 12.25
N VAL A 82 14.15 7.27 13.19
CA VAL A 82 13.44 7.75 14.38
C VAL A 82 14.29 7.45 15.60
N GLN A 83 14.80 8.50 16.26
CA GLN A 83 15.67 8.37 17.42
C GLN A 83 15.03 9.03 18.64
N GLN A 84 15.23 8.43 19.80
CA GLN A 84 14.80 9.02 21.06
C GLN A 84 15.90 9.96 21.58
N ALA A 85 15.56 11.24 21.76
CA ALA A 85 16.48 12.24 22.30
C ALA A 85 15.75 13.11 23.33
N GLY A 86 16.28 13.14 24.56
CA GLY A 86 15.78 14.05 25.60
C GLY A 86 14.34 13.82 26.08
N GLY A 87 13.76 12.64 25.83
CA GLY A 87 12.38 12.31 26.21
C GLY A 87 11.36 12.41 25.06
N ASP A 88 11.76 13.00 23.93
CA ASP A 88 10.97 13.06 22.70
C ASP A 88 11.58 12.22 21.58
N TYR A 89 10.78 11.94 20.55
CA TYR A 89 11.23 11.27 19.33
C TYR A 89 11.57 12.31 18.25
N ALA A 90 12.81 12.32 17.80
CA ALA A 90 13.26 13.08 16.65
C ALA A 90 13.18 12.21 15.39
N VAL A 91 12.66 12.78 14.30
CA VAL A 91 12.58 12.12 13.00
C VAL A 91 13.51 12.83 12.03
N SER A 92 14.39 12.10 11.38
CA SER A 92 15.31 12.62 10.36
C SER A 92 15.27 11.76 9.11
N VAL A 93 15.56 12.34 7.94
CA VAL A 93 15.64 11.60 6.68
C VAL A 93 16.89 10.72 6.68
N SER A 94 16.76 9.42 6.38
CA SER A 94 17.87 8.46 6.39
C SER A 94 18.83 8.59 5.20
N GLY A 95 18.37 9.24 4.13
CA GLY A 95 19.05 9.29 2.83
C GLY A 95 18.62 8.18 1.87
N THR A 96 17.86 7.18 2.33
CA THR A 96 17.20 6.21 1.45
C THR A 96 15.93 6.84 0.86
N PRO A 97 15.75 6.88 -0.46
CA PRO A 97 14.57 7.50 -1.06
C PRO A 97 13.31 6.67 -0.76
N PHE A 98 12.22 7.36 -0.44
CA PHE A 98 10.89 6.75 -0.45
C PHE A 98 10.46 6.46 -1.89
N ASN A 99 9.99 5.24 -2.13
CA ASN A 99 9.61 4.78 -3.46
C ASN A 99 8.09 4.80 -3.63
N ASP A 100 7.58 5.88 -4.23
CA ASP A 100 6.18 6.08 -4.58
C ASP A 100 5.75 5.28 -5.84
N ALA A 101 6.71 4.81 -6.65
CA ALA A 101 6.43 4.03 -7.86
C ALA A 101 5.66 2.73 -7.59
N TYR A 102 5.76 2.17 -6.38
CA TYR A 102 4.95 1.01 -5.97
C TYR A 102 3.45 1.25 -6.14
N ARG A 103 2.97 2.48 -5.94
CA ARG A 103 1.56 2.80 -6.12
C ARG A 103 1.13 2.80 -7.59
N TYR A 104 2.00 3.24 -8.48
CA TYR A 104 1.73 3.23 -9.91
C TYR A 104 1.70 1.81 -10.49
N VAL A 105 2.57 0.93 -9.98
CA VAL A 105 2.57 -0.49 -10.36
C VAL A 105 1.31 -1.20 -9.83
N ASP A 106 0.89 -0.90 -8.60
CA ASP A 106 -0.38 -1.37 -8.03
C ASP A 106 -1.56 -1.01 -8.95
N TRP A 107 -1.66 0.25 -9.38
CA TRP A 107 -2.72 0.71 -10.28
C TRP A 107 -2.67 0.05 -11.66
N LEU A 108 -1.48 -0.13 -12.24
CA LEU A 108 -1.33 -0.81 -13.52
C LEU A 108 -1.93 -2.22 -13.49
N LEU A 109 -1.81 -2.92 -12.36
CA LEU A 109 -2.34 -4.27 -12.17
C LEU A 109 -3.82 -4.28 -11.76
N THR A 110 -4.23 -3.40 -10.86
CA THR A 110 -5.57 -3.42 -10.24
C THR A 110 -6.63 -2.72 -11.10
N VAL A 111 -6.30 -1.64 -11.80
CA VAL A 111 -7.29 -0.89 -12.61
C VAL A 111 -7.91 -1.77 -13.71
N PRO A 112 -7.16 -2.51 -14.54
CA PRO A 112 -7.75 -3.38 -15.55
C PRO A 112 -8.59 -4.51 -14.94
N LEU A 113 -8.15 -5.08 -13.82
CA LEU A 113 -8.88 -6.14 -13.12
C LEU A 113 -10.23 -5.66 -12.57
N LEU A 114 -10.27 -4.47 -11.96
CA LEU A 114 -11.50 -3.86 -11.47
C LEU A 114 -12.49 -3.57 -12.61
N LEU A 115 -11.99 -3.17 -13.78
CA LEU A 115 -12.85 -2.97 -14.96
C LEU A 115 -13.43 -4.30 -15.47
N ILE A 116 -12.62 -5.36 -15.51
CA ILE A 116 -13.08 -6.71 -15.91
C ILE A 116 -14.11 -7.24 -14.91
N GLU A 117 -13.85 -7.10 -13.62
CA GLU A 117 -14.76 -7.49 -12.53
C GLU A 117 -16.14 -6.85 -12.71
N LEU A 118 -16.19 -5.54 -12.95
CA LEU A 118 -17.44 -4.81 -13.16
C LEU A 118 -18.23 -5.37 -14.36
N ILE A 119 -17.56 -5.65 -15.48
CA ILE A 119 -18.19 -6.22 -16.68
C ILE A 119 -18.77 -7.61 -16.38
N LEU A 120 -18.10 -8.41 -15.54
CA LEU A 120 -18.58 -9.75 -15.16
C LEU A 120 -19.81 -9.72 -14.25
N VAL A 121 -19.98 -8.66 -13.44
CA VAL A 121 -21.15 -8.50 -12.55
C VAL A 121 -22.38 -7.96 -13.29
N MET A 122 -22.17 -7.19 -14.36
CA MET A 122 -23.26 -6.59 -15.15
C MET A 122 -23.88 -7.51 -16.22
N LYS A 123 -23.38 -8.75 -16.34
CA LYS A 123 -23.98 -9.80 -17.17
C LYS A 123 -25.11 -10.52 -16.43
#